data_AF-A0A1R0ZKG2-F1
#
_entry.id   AF-A0A1R0ZKG2-F1
#
_cell.length_a   1.000
_cell.length_b   1.000
_cell.length_c   1.000
_cell.angle_alpha   90.00
_cell.angle_beta   90.00
_cell.angle_gamma   90.00
#
_symmetry.space_group_name_H-M   'P 1'
#
loop_
_entity.id
_entity.type
_entity.pdbx_description
1 polymer ?
#
loop_
_entity_poly.entity_id
_entity_poly.type
_entity_poly.pdbx_seq_one_letter_code
_entity_poly.pdbx_strand_id
1 'polypeptide(L)'
;MTTHKLEKLPFYTLLIFIVAGSIGAGYFYTRSFLALTAVLYGVTALYIFNARKLTLLPIHGFLLAFILLYWLAVGSAVDQEQAVLEAIKVSLLLPVSLLFSSLSGKRRDQIWVTWVWSGAGLTLWGLVFGLFREGRLESTLGYANVFAVIVAAGMAAGWRAFMRSNQKKYVVLCLIQLCGLLLSGSRAVLILVVMGAIPFVCINRKNKPTALLGGGALIVLILVIVAGMIMNSGGSVREMTWNASEFELRRIYWSDAFQLWKEHWLAGIGGGGFAILYPSVYVKYVHQQFLQVALDAGVLGVLVFIAMIGSALNAAMRQGRKGVEVILALLLFCAHLAFDIDLAYPLVFGLFIMLLTSMEMEGYKQKEFQLKRLLFVSCAILGTIISCCLVWMIVGYTQLVKGESAISEGNWSKAEKNLQSAEEILPWSHEVHYQYADFYSHLAQLEGSKAHLERAIEELTIASSMTPDNRRYIEMLKKVENSR
;
A
#
# COMPACT_ATOMS: atom_id res chain seq x y z
N MET A 1 25.19 17.22 18.49
CA MET A 1 25.32 16.03 17.61
C MET A 1 25.77 16.51 16.24
N THR A 2 26.78 15.88 15.61
CA THR A 2 27.13 16.20 14.21
C THR A 2 25.95 15.86 13.29
N THR A 3 25.76 16.61 12.19
CA THR A 3 24.70 16.36 11.19
C THR A 3 24.65 14.90 10.74
N HIS A 4 25.82 14.28 10.59
CA HIS A 4 25.96 12.86 10.27
C HIS A 4 25.36 11.91 11.33
N LYS A 5 25.32 12.28 12.62
CA LYS A 5 24.67 11.45 13.66
C LYS A 5 23.15 11.57 13.62
N LEU A 6 22.60 12.72 13.19
CA LEU A 6 21.16 12.97 13.15
C LEU A 6 20.47 12.24 11.99
N GLU A 7 21.13 12.10 10.84
CA GLU A 7 20.56 11.41 9.66
C GLU A 7 20.55 9.87 9.79
N LYS A 8 21.30 9.29 10.73
CA LYS A 8 21.40 7.82 10.88
C LYS A 8 20.05 7.18 11.20
N LEU A 9 19.31 7.75 12.16
CA LEU A 9 18.06 7.18 12.62
C LEU A 9 16.99 7.16 11.50
N PRO A 10 16.70 8.29 10.80
CA PRO A 10 15.82 8.27 9.63
C PRO A 10 16.30 7.29 8.54
N PHE A 11 17.60 7.25 8.26
CA PHE A 11 18.15 6.40 7.21
C PHE A 11 17.93 4.91 7.48
N TYR A 12 18.29 4.42 8.68
CA TYR A 12 18.10 3.02 9.02
C TYR A 12 16.63 2.64 9.16
N THR A 13 15.78 3.58 9.60
CA THR A 13 14.34 3.34 9.68
C THR A 13 13.72 3.15 8.31
N LEU A 14 14.07 3.99 7.33
CA LEU A 14 13.61 3.82 5.95
C LEU A 14 14.21 2.59 5.27
N LEU A 15 15.44 2.20 5.63
CA LEU A 15 16.04 0.93 5.18
C LEU A 15 15.23 -0.27 5.69
N ILE A 16 14.89 -0.28 6.98
CA ILE A 16 14.07 -1.32 7.60
C ILE A 16 12.67 -1.33 6.98
N PHE A 17 12.06 -0.16 6.75
CA PHE A 17 10.77 -0.04 6.06
C PHE A 17 10.77 -0.76 4.71
N ILE A 18 11.81 -0.57 3.88
CA ILE A 18 11.88 -1.23 2.56
C ILE A 18 12.09 -2.73 2.70
N VAL A 19 13.06 -3.15 3.53
CA VAL A 19 13.45 -4.57 3.64
C VAL A 19 12.37 -5.39 4.34
N ALA A 20 11.88 -4.94 5.49
CA ALA A 20 10.83 -5.63 6.23
C ALA A 20 9.50 -5.61 5.46
N GLY A 21 9.20 -4.54 4.73
CA GLY A 21 8.04 -4.49 3.84
C GLY A 21 8.16 -5.49 2.70
N SER A 22 9.33 -5.59 2.08
CA SER A 22 9.57 -6.54 0.99
C SER A 22 9.31 -7.96 1.47
N ILE A 23 9.83 -8.36 2.63
CA ILE A 23 9.65 -9.72 3.17
C ILE A 23 8.23 -9.92 3.75
N GLY A 24 7.64 -8.89 4.33
CA GLY A 24 6.36 -8.92 5.05
C GLY A 24 5.15 -8.52 4.20
N ALA A 25 5.04 -9.05 2.99
CA ALA A 25 3.90 -8.85 2.07
C ALA A 25 3.52 -7.37 1.85
N GLY A 26 4.51 -6.48 1.76
CA GLY A 26 4.32 -5.05 1.50
C GLY A 26 3.54 -4.31 2.58
N TYR A 27 3.45 -4.87 3.79
CA TYR A 27 2.60 -4.41 4.89
C TYR A 27 1.10 -4.45 4.60
N PHE A 28 0.64 -5.35 3.73
CA PHE A 28 -0.78 -5.45 3.37
C PHE A 28 -1.69 -5.79 4.57
N TYR A 29 -1.21 -6.62 5.49
CA TYR A 29 -1.99 -7.09 6.64
C TYR A 29 -2.07 -6.07 7.79
N THR A 30 -3.20 -6.05 8.48
CA THR A 30 -3.53 -5.14 9.59
C THR A 30 -2.43 -5.00 10.62
N ARG A 31 -2.02 -6.11 11.23
CA ARG A 31 -0.96 -6.11 12.25
C ARG A 31 0.36 -5.55 11.73
N SER A 32 0.69 -5.82 10.46
CA SER A 32 1.95 -5.41 9.85
C SER A 32 2.02 -3.90 9.63
N PHE A 33 0.97 -3.28 9.08
CA PHE A 33 0.98 -1.83 8.91
C PHE A 33 0.79 -1.09 10.24
N LEU A 34 -0.01 -1.62 11.18
CA LEU A 34 -0.14 -0.99 12.50
C LEU A 34 1.22 -0.94 13.23
N ALA A 35 1.96 -2.04 13.22
CA ALA A 35 3.30 -2.12 13.81
C ALA A 35 4.28 -1.14 13.14
N LEU A 36 4.24 -1.09 11.80
CA LEU A 36 5.05 -0.15 11.05
C LEU A 36 4.71 1.30 11.43
N THR A 37 3.42 1.67 11.44
CA THR A 37 2.98 3.03 11.74
C THR A 37 3.42 3.46 13.14
N ALA A 38 3.30 2.57 14.14
CA ALA A 38 3.79 2.83 15.50
C ALA A 38 5.30 3.13 15.51
N VAL A 39 6.10 2.32 14.81
CA VAL A 39 7.56 2.55 14.72
C VAL A 39 7.87 3.86 14.02
N LEU A 40 7.20 4.17 12.89
CA LEU A 40 7.45 5.38 12.12
C LEU A 40 7.12 6.65 12.91
N TYR A 41 5.99 6.69 13.62
CA TYR A 41 5.63 7.82 14.47
C TYR A 41 6.58 7.97 15.67
N GLY A 42 6.92 6.87 16.35
CA GLY A 42 7.88 6.88 17.45
C GLY A 42 9.27 7.38 17.02
N VAL A 43 9.78 6.88 15.90
CA VAL A 43 11.06 7.35 15.33
C VAL A 43 10.99 8.81 14.91
N THR A 44 9.88 9.24 14.28
CA THR A 44 9.71 10.63 13.85
C THR A 44 9.65 11.57 15.04
N ALA A 45 8.98 11.20 16.12
CA ALA A 45 8.96 11.93 17.39
C ALA A 45 10.37 12.07 17.97
N LEU A 46 11.13 10.97 18.05
CA LEU A 46 12.53 10.97 18.51
C LEU A 46 13.42 11.83 17.61
N TYR A 47 13.25 11.76 16.30
CA TYR A 47 13.99 12.59 15.36
C TYR A 47 13.69 14.07 15.57
N ILE A 48 12.41 14.47 15.66
CA ILE A 48 11.98 15.85 15.90
C ILE A 48 12.55 16.39 17.21
N PHE A 49 12.50 15.58 18.28
CA PHE A 49 13.03 15.94 19.59
C PHE A 49 14.54 16.23 19.55
N ASN A 50 15.31 15.43 18.82
CA ASN A 50 16.76 15.54 18.73
C ASN A 50 17.24 16.59 17.73
N ALA A 51 16.62 16.66 16.55
CA ALA A 51 17.04 17.54 15.46
C ALA A 51 16.57 18.98 15.65
N ARG A 52 15.39 19.19 16.28
CA ARG A 52 14.71 20.50 16.45
C ARG A 52 14.51 21.30 15.16
N LYS A 53 14.65 20.63 14.02
CA LYS A 53 14.55 21.19 12.67
C LYS A 53 13.78 20.24 11.79
N LEU A 54 12.95 20.80 10.92
CA LEU A 54 12.20 20.07 9.90
C LEU A 54 12.34 20.74 8.54
N THR A 55 12.54 19.93 7.52
CA THR A 55 12.41 20.35 6.13
C THR A 55 10.96 20.20 5.73
N LEU A 56 10.23 21.31 5.59
CA LEU A 56 8.84 21.27 5.16
C LEU A 56 8.74 21.58 3.67
N LEU A 57 7.96 20.76 2.98
CA LEU A 57 7.69 20.81 1.55
C LEU A 57 6.17 20.87 1.34
N PRO A 58 5.68 21.39 0.20
CA PRO A 58 4.26 21.37 -0.12
C PRO A 58 3.58 20.00 0.04
N ILE A 59 4.24 18.91 -0.31
CA ILE A 59 3.73 17.54 -0.13
C ILE A 59 3.31 17.25 1.31
N HIS A 60 4.02 17.79 2.32
CA HIS A 60 3.63 17.58 3.72
C HIS A 60 2.29 18.25 4.04
N GLY A 61 2.01 19.41 3.43
CA GLY A 61 0.72 20.09 3.56
C GLY A 61 -0.41 19.28 2.90
N PHE A 62 -0.17 18.77 1.69
CA PHE A 62 -1.14 17.90 1.00
C PHE A 62 -1.37 16.59 1.75
N LEU A 63 -0.31 15.95 2.27
CA LEU A 63 -0.45 14.74 3.09
C LEU A 63 -1.25 15.00 4.36
N LEU A 64 -1.03 16.12 5.06
CA LEU A 64 -1.84 16.49 6.23
C LEU A 64 -3.31 16.68 5.88
N ALA A 65 -3.62 17.37 4.78
CA ALA A 65 -4.99 17.54 4.30
C ALA A 65 -5.61 16.19 3.91
N PHE A 66 -4.86 15.32 3.24
CA PHE A 66 -5.30 13.99 2.82
C PHE A 66 -5.60 13.10 4.03
N ILE A 67 -4.72 13.09 5.03
CA ILE A 67 -4.90 12.38 6.30
C ILE A 67 -6.16 12.90 7.01
N LEU A 68 -6.32 14.22 7.11
CA LEU A 68 -7.50 14.82 7.74
C LEU A 68 -8.80 14.38 7.07
N LEU A 69 -8.84 14.36 5.73
CA LEU A 69 -10.02 13.92 4.99
C LEU A 69 -10.36 12.44 5.23
N TYR A 70 -9.36 11.56 5.29
CA TYR A 70 -9.58 10.16 5.65
C TYR A 70 -10.13 10.00 7.08
N TRP A 71 -9.62 10.75 8.06
CA TRP A 71 -10.14 10.73 9.43
C TRP A 71 -11.54 11.35 9.53
N LEU A 72 -11.86 12.37 8.74
CA LEU A 72 -13.22 12.92 8.67
C LEU A 72 -14.21 11.90 8.06
N ALA A 73 -13.77 11.15 7.04
CA ALA A 73 -14.60 10.13 6.40
C ALA A 73 -14.99 8.98 7.33
N VAL A 74 -14.23 8.71 8.40
CA VAL A 74 -14.60 7.74 9.45
C VAL A 74 -15.97 8.06 10.05
N GLY A 75 -16.31 9.34 10.23
CA GLY A 75 -17.57 9.74 10.86
C GLY A 75 -18.82 9.40 10.04
N SER A 76 -18.68 9.19 8.73
CA SER A 76 -19.76 8.82 7.82
C SER A 76 -19.52 7.47 7.13
N ALA A 77 -18.56 6.68 7.64
CA ALA A 77 -18.20 5.41 7.03
C ALA A 77 -19.29 4.36 7.25
N VAL A 78 -19.52 3.55 6.21
CA VAL A 78 -20.39 2.36 6.30
C VAL A 78 -19.76 1.30 7.22
N ASP A 79 -18.43 1.21 7.17
CA ASP A 79 -17.63 0.37 8.05
C ASP A 79 -16.62 1.25 8.80
N GLN A 80 -16.97 1.61 10.03
CA GLN A 80 -16.14 2.48 10.85
C GLN A 80 -14.79 1.84 11.19
N GLU A 81 -14.77 0.53 11.42
CA GLU A 81 -13.53 -0.19 11.76
C GLU A 81 -12.55 -0.15 10.58
N GLN A 82 -12.99 -0.56 9.39
CA GLN A 82 -12.13 -0.50 8.20
C GLN A 82 -11.75 0.93 7.83
N ALA A 83 -12.64 1.91 8.02
CA ALA A 83 -12.31 3.31 7.76
C ALA A 83 -11.20 3.84 8.68
N VAL A 84 -11.23 3.47 9.97
CA VAL A 84 -10.13 3.78 10.92
C VAL A 84 -8.83 3.12 10.44
N LEU A 85 -8.89 1.85 10.04
CA LEU A 85 -7.71 1.12 9.58
C LEU A 85 -7.10 1.74 8.30
N GLU A 86 -7.91 2.14 7.33
CA GLU A 86 -7.44 2.83 6.12
C GLU A 86 -6.92 4.24 6.44
N ALA A 87 -7.55 4.99 7.35
CA ALA A 87 -7.05 6.29 7.81
C ALA A 87 -5.67 6.16 8.49
N ILE A 88 -5.45 5.11 9.28
CA ILE A 88 -4.14 4.80 9.86
C ILE A 88 -3.12 4.45 8.76
N LYS A 89 -3.52 3.67 7.75
CA LYS A 89 -2.66 3.36 6.59
C LYS A 89 -2.24 4.61 5.82
N VAL A 90 -3.12 5.58 5.63
CA VAL A 90 -2.77 6.86 4.99
C VAL A 90 -1.89 7.72 5.92
N SER A 91 -2.13 7.66 7.23
CA SER A 91 -1.38 8.45 8.23
C SER A 91 0.12 8.13 8.27
N LEU A 92 0.52 6.87 7.97
CA LEU A 92 1.94 6.48 7.96
C LEU A 92 2.78 7.17 6.87
N LEU A 93 2.13 7.75 5.85
CA LEU A 93 2.84 8.39 4.73
C LEU A 93 3.55 9.69 5.15
N LEU A 94 2.99 10.40 6.13
CA LEU A 94 3.59 11.63 6.66
C LEU A 94 4.96 11.37 7.30
N PRO A 95 5.13 10.44 8.27
CA PRO A 95 6.45 10.14 8.83
C PRO A 95 7.41 9.59 7.77
N VAL A 96 6.96 8.78 6.79
CA VAL A 96 7.82 8.36 5.67
C VAL A 96 8.39 9.57 4.92
N SER A 97 7.54 10.53 4.53
CA SER A 97 7.99 11.74 3.80
C SER A 97 8.89 12.64 4.66
N LEU A 98 8.56 12.84 5.94
CA LEU A 98 9.36 13.66 6.86
C LEU A 98 10.75 13.05 7.09
N LEU A 99 10.82 11.74 7.36
CA LEU A 99 12.09 11.04 7.52
C LEU A 99 12.90 11.07 6.22
N PHE A 100 12.26 10.89 5.05
CA PHE A 100 12.97 10.90 3.77
C PHE A 100 13.51 12.29 3.39
N SER A 101 12.72 13.35 3.60
CA SER A 101 13.14 14.74 3.36
C SER A 101 14.23 15.21 4.33
N SER A 102 14.37 14.57 5.50
CA SER A 102 15.44 14.85 6.46
C SER A 102 16.82 14.33 6.04
N LEU A 103 16.87 13.41 5.08
CA LEU A 103 18.13 12.80 4.64
C LEU A 103 18.90 13.72 3.69
N SER A 104 20.23 13.68 3.73
CA SER A 104 21.07 14.28 2.68
C SER A 104 20.87 13.60 1.32
N GLY A 105 21.22 14.28 0.22
CA GLY A 105 21.11 13.73 -1.14
C GLY A 105 21.83 12.39 -1.31
N LYS A 106 23.02 12.23 -0.71
CA LYS A 106 23.79 10.97 -0.73
C LYS A 106 23.05 9.83 -0.01
N ARG A 107 22.38 10.12 1.11
CA ARG A 107 21.58 9.12 1.85
C ARG A 107 20.30 8.77 1.11
N ARG A 108 19.63 9.73 0.47
CA ARG A 108 18.48 9.45 -0.40
C ARG A 108 18.85 8.56 -1.59
N ASP A 109 20.00 8.81 -2.21
CA ASP A 109 20.52 7.94 -3.27
C ASP A 109 20.76 6.50 -2.77
N GLN A 110 21.22 6.32 -1.52
CA GLN A 110 21.35 4.99 -0.92
C GLN A 110 19.99 4.33 -0.69
N ILE A 111 18.96 5.07 -0.29
CA ILE A 111 17.58 4.56 -0.18
C ILE A 111 17.07 4.08 -1.55
N TRP A 112 17.32 4.83 -2.62
CA TRP A 112 17.00 4.39 -3.98
C TRP A 112 17.75 3.12 -4.39
N VAL A 113 19.02 2.98 -4.01
CA VAL A 113 19.79 1.75 -4.22
C VAL A 113 19.20 0.56 -3.46
N THR A 114 18.62 0.77 -2.28
CA THR A 114 17.92 -0.31 -1.54
C THR A 114 16.77 -0.89 -2.33
N TRP A 115 16.00 -0.08 -3.07
CA TRP A 115 14.93 -0.59 -3.94
C TRP A 115 15.45 -1.52 -5.04
N VAL A 116 16.63 -1.23 -5.58
CA VAL A 116 17.30 -2.09 -6.59
C VAL A 116 17.64 -3.46 -6.01
N TRP A 117 18.22 -3.48 -4.81
CA TRP A 117 18.53 -4.73 -4.11
C TRP A 117 17.28 -5.48 -3.67
N SER A 118 16.25 -4.76 -3.25
CA SER A 118 14.99 -5.35 -2.79
C SER A 118 14.24 -6.01 -3.94
N GLY A 119 14.13 -5.36 -5.11
CA GLY A 119 13.52 -5.97 -6.30
C GLY A 119 14.25 -7.20 -6.80
N ALA A 120 15.59 -7.16 -6.84
CA ALA A 120 16.40 -8.33 -7.20
C ALA A 120 16.28 -9.45 -6.15
N GLY A 121 16.31 -9.10 -4.87
CA GLY A 121 16.15 -10.03 -3.75
C GLY A 121 14.80 -10.72 -3.76
N LEU A 122 13.70 -9.97 -3.97
CA LEU A 122 12.35 -10.51 -4.11
C LEU A 122 12.24 -11.47 -5.29
N THR A 123 12.88 -11.16 -6.41
CA THR A 123 12.90 -12.03 -7.59
C THR A 123 13.59 -13.36 -7.26
N LEU A 124 14.81 -13.30 -6.72
CA LEU A 124 15.57 -14.51 -6.37
C LEU A 124 14.87 -15.32 -5.29
N TRP A 125 14.32 -14.66 -4.26
CA TRP A 125 13.58 -15.31 -3.19
C TRP A 125 12.35 -16.04 -3.74
N GLY A 126 11.56 -15.37 -4.59
CA GLY A 126 10.40 -15.98 -5.20
C GLY A 126 10.73 -17.19 -6.08
N LEU A 127 11.86 -17.14 -6.81
CA LEU A 127 12.36 -18.27 -7.60
C LEU A 127 12.81 -19.45 -6.72
N VAL A 128 13.59 -19.18 -5.67
CA VAL A 128 14.15 -20.21 -4.78
C VAL A 128 13.04 -20.95 -4.02
N PHE A 129 12.03 -20.23 -3.55
CA PHE A 129 10.93 -20.81 -2.77
C PHE A 129 9.70 -21.16 -3.60
N GLY A 130 9.75 -21.02 -4.93
CA GLY A 130 8.64 -21.35 -5.81
C GLY A 130 7.37 -20.55 -5.51
N LEU A 131 7.50 -19.26 -5.18
CA LEU A 131 6.38 -18.38 -4.80
C LEU A 131 5.61 -17.89 -6.03
N PHE A 132 5.00 -18.84 -6.72
CA PHE A 132 4.12 -18.63 -7.87
C PHE A 132 2.66 -18.86 -7.47
N ARG A 133 1.77 -18.02 -7.99
CA ARG A 133 0.32 -18.24 -7.93
C ARG A 133 -0.21 -18.19 -9.35
N GLU A 134 -0.96 -19.22 -9.75
CA GLU A 134 -1.51 -19.32 -11.12
C GLU A 134 -0.44 -19.15 -12.22
N GLY A 135 0.76 -19.68 -11.99
CA GLY A 135 1.88 -19.57 -12.94
C GLY A 135 2.59 -18.21 -12.98
N ARG A 136 2.19 -17.26 -12.13
CA ARG A 136 2.77 -15.90 -12.06
C ARG A 136 3.64 -15.77 -10.82
N LEU A 137 4.83 -15.18 -10.98
CA LEU A 137 5.72 -14.89 -9.86
C LEU A 137 5.18 -13.71 -9.05
N GLU A 138 4.80 -13.96 -7.80
CA GLU A 138 4.32 -12.93 -6.87
C GLU A 138 5.31 -12.64 -5.73
N SER A 139 6.26 -13.56 -5.52
CA SER A 139 7.18 -13.53 -4.37
C SER A 139 6.40 -13.42 -3.04
N THR A 140 6.98 -12.79 -2.04
CA THR A 140 6.39 -12.57 -0.70
C THR A 140 5.19 -11.62 -0.70
N LEU A 141 4.92 -10.91 -1.80
CA LEU A 141 3.88 -9.88 -1.87
C LEU A 141 2.48 -10.47 -2.05
N GLY A 142 2.38 -11.70 -2.60
CA GLY A 142 1.11 -12.37 -2.82
C GLY A 142 0.19 -11.68 -3.83
N TYR A 143 0.75 -10.75 -4.63
CA TYR A 143 0.06 -10.11 -5.74
C TYR A 143 1.05 -9.73 -6.86
N ALA A 144 0.92 -10.38 -8.01
CA ALA A 144 1.85 -10.25 -9.14
C ALA A 144 2.04 -8.81 -9.65
N ASN A 145 0.99 -7.98 -9.67
CA ASN A 145 1.09 -6.61 -10.21
C ASN A 145 1.89 -5.70 -9.27
N VAL A 146 1.70 -5.81 -7.96
CA VAL A 146 2.48 -5.07 -6.95
C VAL A 146 3.95 -5.49 -6.96
N PHE A 147 4.22 -6.79 -7.11
CA PHE A 147 5.58 -7.28 -7.34
C PHE A 147 6.22 -6.65 -8.59
N ALA A 148 5.49 -6.65 -9.73
CA ALA A 148 5.96 -6.07 -10.98
C ALA A 148 6.26 -4.56 -10.85
N VAL A 149 5.43 -3.79 -10.15
CA VAL A 149 5.66 -2.34 -9.90
C VAL A 149 6.93 -2.11 -9.09
N ILE A 150 7.16 -2.88 -8.01
CA ILE A 150 8.38 -2.77 -7.19
C ILE A 150 9.63 -3.09 -8.02
N VAL A 151 9.58 -4.16 -8.81
CA VAL A 151 10.68 -4.57 -9.68
C VAL A 151 10.93 -3.53 -10.79
N ALA A 152 9.89 -2.97 -11.40
CA ALA A 152 10.02 -1.92 -12.40
C ALA A 152 10.63 -0.62 -11.81
N ALA A 153 10.19 -0.22 -10.60
CA ALA A 153 10.78 0.91 -9.88
C ALA A 153 12.24 0.65 -9.49
N GLY A 154 12.56 -0.56 -9.03
CA GLY A 154 13.92 -0.99 -8.73
C GLY A 154 14.81 -1.05 -9.97
N MET A 155 14.29 -1.42 -11.15
CA MET A 155 15.00 -1.32 -12.43
C MET A 155 15.29 0.14 -12.80
N ALA A 156 14.31 1.04 -12.67
CA ALA A 156 14.51 2.47 -12.94
C ALA A 156 15.56 3.09 -12.01
N ALA A 157 15.50 2.77 -10.70
CA ALA A 157 16.51 3.19 -9.72
C ALA A 157 17.89 2.57 -10.01
N GLY A 158 17.95 1.30 -10.41
CA GLY A 158 19.17 0.58 -10.74
C GLY A 158 19.85 1.16 -11.96
N TRP A 159 19.06 1.55 -12.96
CA TRP A 159 19.53 2.25 -14.14
C TRP A 159 20.15 3.60 -13.77
N ARG A 160 19.44 4.43 -12.98
CA ARG A 160 19.96 5.71 -12.48
C ARG A 160 21.25 5.53 -11.67
N ALA A 161 21.34 4.48 -10.85
CA ALA A 161 22.54 4.15 -10.08
C ALA A 161 23.73 3.73 -10.99
N PHE A 162 23.47 2.95 -12.04
CA PHE A 162 24.47 2.61 -13.06
C PHE A 162 24.98 3.87 -13.76
N MET A 163 24.09 4.75 -14.19
CA MET A 163 24.43 6.00 -14.87
C MET A 163 25.33 6.92 -14.06
N ARG A 164 25.15 6.94 -12.73
CA ARG A 164 25.95 7.79 -11.82
C ARG A 164 27.29 7.17 -11.42
N SER A 165 27.35 5.86 -11.29
CA SER A 165 28.50 5.16 -10.69
C SER A 165 29.32 4.33 -11.67
N ASN A 166 28.78 4.03 -12.86
CA ASN A 166 29.31 3.11 -13.86
C ASN A 166 29.63 1.69 -13.32
N GLN A 167 29.02 1.29 -12.20
CA GLN A 167 29.25 -0.02 -11.58
C GLN A 167 28.38 -1.09 -12.25
N LYS A 168 29.02 -2.06 -12.93
CA LYS A 168 28.34 -3.14 -13.66
C LYS A 168 27.38 -3.99 -12.81
N LYS A 169 27.56 -4.03 -11.49
CA LYS A 169 26.64 -4.74 -10.58
C LYS A 169 25.19 -4.30 -10.74
N TYR A 170 24.94 -3.02 -11.02
CA TYR A 170 23.58 -2.51 -11.21
C TYR A 170 22.93 -3.03 -12.49
N VAL A 171 23.73 -3.31 -13.54
CA VAL A 171 23.23 -3.97 -14.75
C VAL A 171 22.78 -5.40 -14.43
N VAL A 172 23.59 -6.15 -13.67
CA VAL A 172 23.24 -7.51 -13.23
C VAL A 172 21.96 -7.51 -12.40
N LEU A 173 21.81 -6.59 -11.45
CA LEU A 173 20.59 -6.45 -10.65
C LEU A 173 19.37 -6.07 -11.49
N CYS A 174 19.53 -5.22 -12.51
CA CYS A 174 18.44 -4.92 -13.44
C CYS A 174 18.07 -6.12 -14.32
N LEU A 175 19.02 -6.98 -14.70
CA LEU A 175 18.73 -8.21 -15.46
C LEU A 175 17.98 -9.25 -14.62
N ILE A 176 18.35 -9.41 -13.35
CA ILE A 176 17.60 -10.26 -12.41
C ILE A 176 16.16 -9.75 -12.30
N GLN A 177 16.00 -8.44 -12.08
CA GLN A 177 14.68 -7.83 -12.01
C GLN A 177 13.89 -7.93 -13.32
N LEU A 178 14.53 -7.80 -14.48
CA LEU A 178 13.90 -8.03 -15.77
C LEU A 178 13.33 -9.46 -15.86
N CYS A 179 14.07 -10.47 -15.40
CA CYS A 179 13.56 -11.84 -15.31
C CYS A 179 12.34 -11.93 -14.39
N GLY A 180 12.39 -11.33 -13.20
CA GLY A 180 11.25 -11.25 -12.29
C GLY A 180 10.03 -10.59 -12.92
N LEU A 181 10.22 -9.46 -13.61
CA LEU A 181 9.17 -8.73 -14.29
C LEU A 181 8.50 -9.59 -15.38
N LEU A 182 9.28 -10.31 -16.19
CA LEU A 182 8.73 -11.23 -17.19
C LEU A 182 7.94 -12.37 -16.54
N LEU A 183 8.45 -12.95 -15.46
CA LEU A 183 7.81 -14.06 -14.74
C LEU A 183 6.58 -13.62 -13.93
N SER A 184 6.44 -12.33 -13.61
CA SER A 184 5.23 -11.81 -12.96
C SER A 184 3.98 -11.92 -13.84
N GLY A 185 4.16 -12.04 -15.16
CA GLY A 185 3.07 -12.03 -16.13
C GLY A 185 2.26 -10.72 -16.14
N SER A 186 2.71 -9.65 -15.48
CA SER A 186 1.98 -8.38 -15.42
C SER A 186 2.09 -7.61 -16.73
N ARG A 187 1.13 -7.86 -17.63
CA ARG A 187 1.09 -7.28 -18.99
C ARG A 187 1.04 -5.75 -18.96
N ALA A 188 0.24 -5.17 -18.06
CA ALA A 188 0.12 -3.72 -17.91
C ALA A 188 1.47 -3.09 -17.54
N VAL A 189 2.18 -3.64 -16.55
CA VAL A 189 3.51 -3.13 -16.14
C VAL A 189 4.53 -3.32 -17.25
N LEU A 190 4.54 -4.47 -17.95
CA LEU A 190 5.44 -4.70 -19.08
C LEU A 190 5.27 -3.65 -20.18
N ILE A 191 4.03 -3.36 -20.58
CA ILE A 191 3.71 -2.32 -21.58
C ILE A 191 4.21 -0.95 -21.08
N LEU A 192 3.93 -0.60 -19.82
CA LEU A 192 4.38 0.68 -19.25
C LEU A 192 5.91 0.77 -19.17
N VAL A 193 6.61 -0.33 -18.89
CA VAL A 193 8.08 -0.39 -18.91
C VAL A 193 8.62 -0.20 -20.34
N VAL A 194 8.02 -0.80 -21.38
CA VAL A 194 8.37 -0.50 -22.79
C VAL A 194 8.16 0.98 -23.09
N MET A 195 6.96 1.48 -22.80
CA MET A 195 6.55 2.85 -23.08
C MET A 195 7.42 3.87 -22.35
N GLY A 196 7.96 3.52 -21.18
CA GLY A 196 8.94 4.33 -20.46
C GLY A 196 10.36 4.19 -20.98
N ALA A 197 10.80 2.98 -21.32
CA ALA A 197 12.15 2.71 -21.79
C ALA A 197 12.45 3.44 -23.11
N ILE A 198 11.50 3.51 -24.05
CA ILE A 198 11.66 4.20 -25.34
C ILE A 198 12.05 5.68 -25.16
N PRO A 199 11.21 6.56 -24.56
CA PRO A 199 11.54 7.95 -24.35
C PRO A 199 12.76 8.11 -23.45
N PHE A 200 12.94 7.26 -22.44
CA PHE A 200 14.10 7.33 -21.56
C PHE A 200 15.44 7.12 -22.32
N VAL A 201 15.51 6.10 -23.19
CA VAL A 201 16.66 5.84 -24.05
C VAL A 201 16.87 7.00 -25.04
N CYS A 202 15.79 7.52 -25.63
CA CYS A 202 15.86 8.67 -26.54
C CYS A 202 16.40 9.93 -25.87
N ILE A 203 15.96 10.24 -24.65
CA ILE A 203 16.43 11.40 -23.85
C ILE A 203 17.93 11.29 -23.57
N ASN A 204 18.41 10.06 -23.32
CA ASN A 204 19.77 9.74 -22.93
C ASN A 204 20.68 9.19 -24.04
N ARG A 205 20.24 9.24 -25.30
CA ARG A 205 20.93 8.63 -26.46
C ARG A 205 22.39 9.05 -26.65
N LYS A 206 22.79 10.21 -26.11
CA LYS A 206 24.17 10.71 -26.18
C LYS A 206 25.13 9.91 -25.29
N ASN A 207 24.60 9.20 -24.30
CA ASN A 207 25.40 8.35 -23.42
C ASN A 207 25.48 6.94 -24.03
N LYS A 208 26.65 6.61 -24.60
CA LYS A 208 26.90 5.34 -25.33
C LYS A 208 26.48 4.08 -24.56
N PRO A 209 26.89 3.86 -23.29
CA PRO A 209 26.44 2.69 -22.52
C PRO A 209 24.92 2.67 -22.31
N THR A 210 24.26 3.84 -22.20
CA THR A 210 22.80 3.94 -22.06
C THR A 210 22.07 3.53 -23.32
N ALA A 211 22.53 4.03 -24.47
CA ALA A 211 21.95 3.68 -25.76
C ALA A 211 22.09 2.18 -26.06
N LEU A 212 23.26 1.60 -25.76
CA LEU A 212 23.56 0.21 -26.08
C LEU A 212 22.88 -0.79 -25.14
N LEU A 213 22.98 -0.58 -23.81
CA LEU A 213 22.33 -1.45 -22.84
C LEU A 213 20.81 -1.24 -22.82
N GLY A 214 20.35 0.01 -22.99
CA GLY A 214 18.92 0.35 -22.92
C GLY A 214 18.20 -0.08 -24.18
N GLY A 215 18.83 0.10 -25.35
CA GLY A 215 18.35 -0.46 -26.61
C GLY A 215 18.31 -1.99 -26.60
N GLY A 216 19.36 -2.64 -26.07
CA GLY A 216 19.40 -4.11 -25.94
C GLY A 216 18.29 -4.66 -25.04
N ALA A 217 18.10 -4.09 -23.85
CA ALA A 217 17.02 -4.49 -22.94
C ALA A 217 15.63 -4.26 -23.55
N LEU A 218 15.45 -3.15 -24.26
CA LEU A 218 14.21 -2.85 -24.98
C LEU A 218 13.94 -3.88 -26.08
N ILE A 219 14.95 -4.26 -26.87
CA ILE A 219 14.81 -5.31 -27.90
C ILE A 219 14.42 -6.64 -27.26
N VAL A 220 15.08 -7.05 -26.18
CA VAL A 220 14.74 -8.30 -25.48
C VAL A 220 13.28 -8.25 -25.00
N LEU A 221 12.86 -7.15 -24.39
CA LEU A 221 11.51 -7.04 -23.85
C LEU A 221 10.45 -7.00 -24.97
N ILE A 222 10.71 -6.33 -26.09
CA ILE A 222 9.86 -6.39 -27.28
C ILE A 222 9.81 -7.81 -27.86
N LEU A 223 10.95 -8.49 -28.00
CA LEU A 223 11.01 -9.85 -28.51
C LEU A 223 10.25 -10.83 -27.63
N VAL A 224 10.33 -10.69 -26.30
CA VAL A 224 9.56 -11.53 -25.37
C VAL A 224 8.06 -11.25 -25.48
N ILE A 225 7.66 -9.99 -25.58
CA ILE A 225 6.24 -9.63 -25.80
C ILE A 225 5.74 -10.24 -27.12
N VAL A 226 6.50 -10.08 -28.21
CA VAL A 226 6.16 -10.60 -29.54
C VAL A 226 6.14 -12.13 -29.54
N ALA A 227 7.14 -12.79 -28.94
CA ALA A 227 7.18 -14.24 -28.82
C ALA A 227 6.00 -14.76 -27.98
N GLY A 228 5.65 -14.10 -26.87
CA GLY A 228 4.46 -14.40 -26.09
C GLY A 228 3.17 -14.27 -26.91
N MET A 229 3.04 -13.23 -27.73
CA MET A 229 1.90 -13.06 -28.63
C MET A 229 1.82 -14.15 -29.71
N ILE A 230 2.95 -14.55 -30.29
CA ILE A 230 3.04 -15.57 -31.35
C ILE A 230 2.78 -16.98 -30.78
N MET A 231 3.35 -17.31 -29.62
CA MET A 231 3.23 -18.64 -29.01
C MET A 231 1.83 -18.90 -28.44
N ASN A 232 1.08 -17.85 -28.08
CA ASN A 232 -0.30 -17.94 -27.59
C ASN A 232 -1.34 -17.56 -28.67
N SER A 233 -1.11 -17.95 -29.93
CA SER A 233 -1.92 -17.60 -31.13
C SER A 233 -3.35 -18.15 -31.10
N GLY A 234 -4.17 -17.60 -30.19
CA GLY A 234 -5.59 -17.83 -29.99
C GLY A 234 -6.14 -17.15 -28.72
N GLY A 235 -5.38 -17.15 -27.62
CA GLY A 235 -5.82 -16.62 -26.31
C GLY A 235 -5.22 -15.27 -25.90
N SER A 236 -3.90 -15.07 -26.08
CA SER A 236 -3.20 -13.93 -25.44
C SER A 236 -3.55 -12.55 -26.00
N VAL A 237 -3.89 -12.43 -27.29
CA VAL A 237 -4.27 -11.12 -27.86
C VAL A 237 -5.69 -10.74 -27.47
N ARG A 238 -6.62 -11.70 -27.42
CA ARG A 238 -7.99 -11.51 -26.92
C ARG A 238 -7.99 -11.11 -25.44
N GLU A 239 -7.12 -11.72 -24.64
CA GLU A 239 -6.93 -11.36 -23.22
C GLU A 239 -6.12 -10.05 -22.99
N MET A 240 -5.63 -9.40 -24.05
CA MET A 240 -5.04 -8.05 -23.99
C MET A 240 -5.98 -6.98 -24.56
N THR A 241 -7.16 -7.39 -25.06
CA THR A 241 -8.19 -6.47 -25.53
C THR A 241 -9.10 -6.04 -24.38
N TRP A 242 -9.90 -5.00 -24.64
CA TRP A 242 -10.93 -4.50 -23.73
C TRP A 242 -11.97 -5.55 -23.29
N ASN A 243 -11.96 -6.73 -23.92
CA ASN A 243 -12.87 -7.85 -23.70
C ASN A 243 -12.20 -9.05 -23.00
N ALA A 244 -11.02 -8.87 -22.38
CA ALA A 244 -10.42 -9.88 -21.52
C ALA A 244 -11.29 -10.11 -20.28
N SER A 245 -11.45 -11.35 -19.81
CA SER A 245 -12.33 -11.69 -18.67
C SER A 245 -11.98 -10.93 -17.39
N GLU A 246 -10.69 -10.80 -17.05
CA GLU A 246 -10.24 -10.00 -15.90
C GLU A 246 -10.56 -8.50 -16.05
N PHE A 247 -10.39 -7.96 -17.27
CA PHE A 247 -10.65 -6.54 -17.54
C PHE A 247 -12.15 -6.26 -17.58
N GLU A 248 -12.95 -7.19 -18.09
CA GLU A 248 -14.41 -7.14 -18.06
C GLU A 248 -14.94 -7.11 -16.63
N LEU A 249 -14.41 -7.97 -15.74
CA LEU A 249 -14.71 -7.93 -14.31
C LEU A 249 -14.34 -6.58 -13.68
N ARG A 250 -13.14 -6.04 -13.97
CA ARG A 250 -12.73 -4.71 -13.48
C ARG A 250 -13.66 -3.60 -13.95
N ARG A 251 -14.17 -3.64 -15.18
CA ARG A 251 -15.14 -2.64 -15.68
C ARG A 251 -16.45 -2.67 -14.91
N ILE A 252 -16.93 -3.85 -14.53
CA ILE A 252 -18.11 -3.99 -13.69
C ILE A 252 -17.84 -3.31 -12.34
N TYR A 253 -16.71 -3.63 -11.69
CA TYR A 253 -16.32 -3.00 -10.43
C TYR A 253 -16.22 -1.48 -10.54
N TRP A 254 -15.65 -0.96 -11.62
CA TRP A 254 -15.54 0.49 -11.83
C TRP A 254 -16.89 1.14 -12.07
N SER A 255 -17.80 0.48 -12.81
CA SER A 255 -19.14 1.00 -13.05
C SER A 255 -19.92 1.10 -11.74
N ASP A 256 -19.89 0.05 -10.95
CA ASP A 256 -20.62 -0.02 -9.69
C ASP A 256 -20.00 0.90 -8.63
N ALA A 257 -18.67 0.94 -8.54
CA ALA A 257 -17.94 1.91 -7.73
C ALA A 257 -18.26 3.35 -8.12
N PHE A 258 -18.38 3.66 -9.42
CA PHE A 258 -18.76 4.98 -9.88
C PHE A 258 -20.22 5.33 -9.55
N GLN A 259 -21.13 4.34 -9.58
CA GLN A 259 -22.51 4.53 -9.14
C GLN A 259 -22.58 4.84 -7.65
N LEU A 260 -21.91 4.04 -6.81
CA LEU A 260 -21.79 4.29 -5.37
C LEU A 260 -21.15 5.66 -5.09
N TRP A 261 -20.12 6.04 -5.83
CA TRP A 261 -19.50 7.35 -5.67
C TRP A 261 -20.46 8.48 -6.01
N LYS A 262 -21.33 8.36 -7.03
CA LYS A 262 -22.32 9.41 -7.33
C LYS A 262 -23.32 9.62 -6.18
N GLU A 263 -23.69 8.54 -5.50
CA GLU A 263 -24.58 8.59 -4.33
C GLU A 263 -23.90 9.22 -3.11
N HIS A 264 -22.59 9.03 -2.98
CA HIS A 264 -21.78 9.47 -1.84
C HIS A 264 -20.66 10.46 -2.22
N TRP A 265 -20.87 11.30 -3.24
CA TRP A 265 -19.77 12.01 -3.92
C TRP A 265 -18.96 12.97 -3.02
N LEU A 266 -19.60 13.54 -2.00
CA LEU A 266 -19.00 14.56 -1.14
C LEU A 266 -18.09 13.97 -0.07
N ALA A 267 -18.60 13.03 0.74
CA ALA A 267 -17.89 12.46 1.88
C ALA A 267 -17.27 11.08 1.58
N GLY A 268 -17.70 10.41 0.51
CA GLY A 268 -17.40 9.01 0.28
C GLY A 268 -18.22 8.09 1.20
N ILE A 269 -17.88 6.81 1.17
CA ILE A 269 -18.46 5.72 1.98
C ILE A 269 -17.49 5.24 3.08
N GLY A 270 -16.35 5.91 3.24
CA GLY A 270 -15.28 5.52 4.15
C GLY A 270 -14.41 4.39 3.59
N GLY A 271 -13.18 4.30 4.11
CA GLY A 271 -12.24 3.24 3.73
C GLY A 271 -12.81 1.85 4.01
N GLY A 272 -12.78 0.96 3.01
CA GLY A 272 -13.33 -0.39 3.13
C GLY A 272 -14.84 -0.51 2.88
N GLY A 273 -15.58 0.61 2.81
CA GLY A 273 -17.03 0.59 2.58
C GLY A 273 -17.45 -0.08 1.26
N PHE A 274 -16.59 -0.05 0.23
CA PHE A 274 -16.85 -0.74 -1.04
C PHE A 274 -17.06 -2.25 -0.85
N ALA A 275 -16.27 -2.89 0.02
CA ALA A 275 -16.38 -4.32 0.28
C ALA A 275 -17.68 -4.72 1.00
N ILE A 276 -18.33 -3.76 1.68
CA ILE A 276 -19.60 -3.96 2.39
C ILE A 276 -20.79 -3.71 1.45
N LEU A 277 -20.78 -2.60 0.74
CA LEU A 277 -21.90 -2.20 -0.12
C LEU A 277 -21.96 -2.98 -1.43
N TYR A 278 -20.82 -3.51 -1.90
CA TYR A 278 -20.78 -4.19 -3.19
C TYR A 278 -21.24 -5.66 -3.08
N PRO A 279 -22.30 -6.09 -3.79
CA PRO A 279 -22.92 -7.42 -3.65
C PRO A 279 -22.07 -8.62 -4.08
N SER A 280 -20.86 -8.42 -4.63
CA SER A 280 -20.04 -9.53 -5.10
C SER A 280 -19.11 -10.02 -3.99
N VAL A 281 -19.21 -11.31 -3.67
CA VAL A 281 -18.67 -11.96 -2.46
C VAL A 281 -17.13 -11.98 -2.36
N TYR A 282 -16.37 -11.39 -3.30
CA TYR A 282 -14.94 -11.71 -3.44
C TYR A 282 -13.97 -10.54 -3.64
N VAL A 283 -14.41 -9.27 -3.61
CA VAL A 283 -13.51 -8.16 -3.97
C VAL A 283 -13.50 -7.05 -2.93
N LYS A 284 -12.32 -6.85 -2.32
CA LYS A 284 -12.10 -5.81 -1.30
C LYS A 284 -11.91 -4.39 -1.88
N TYR A 285 -11.44 -4.28 -3.12
CA TYR A 285 -10.99 -3.02 -3.70
C TYR A 285 -11.47 -2.83 -5.15
N VAL A 286 -11.60 -1.58 -5.58
CA VAL A 286 -12.13 -1.23 -6.91
C VAL A 286 -11.15 -1.52 -8.06
N HIS A 287 -9.88 -1.80 -7.78
CA HIS A 287 -8.82 -1.93 -8.80
C HIS A 287 -8.69 -0.66 -9.67
N GLN A 288 -8.87 0.51 -9.04
CA GLN A 288 -8.66 1.83 -9.64
C GLN A 288 -8.41 2.81 -8.49
N GLN A 289 -7.17 3.27 -8.30
CA GLN A 289 -6.79 4.00 -7.10
C GLN A 289 -7.45 5.37 -6.96
N PHE A 290 -7.65 6.12 -8.04
CA PHE A 290 -8.31 7.43 -8.01
C PHE A 290 -9.79 7.31 -7.62
N LEU A 291 -10.49 6.30 -8.14
CA LEU A 291 -11.87 6.01 -7.80
C LEU A 291 -11.97 5.43 -6.38
N GLN A 292 -10.99 4.62 -5.96
CA GLN A 292 -10.89 4.16 -4.57
C GLN A 292 -10.76 5.34 -3.61
N VAL A 293 -9.87 6.29 -3.88
CA VAL A 293 -9.72 7.50 -3.05
C VAL A 293 -11.01 8.35 -3.04
N ALA A 294 -11.68 8.44 -4.19
CA ALA A 294 -12.96 9.17 -4.30
C ALA A 294 -14.08 8.49 -3.49
N LEU A 295 -14.10 7.15 -3.42
CA LEU A 295 -15.01 6.40 -2.58
C LEU A 295 -14.64 6.48 -1.10
N ASP A 296 -13.37 6.41 -0.75
CA ASP A 296 -12.93 6.42 0.65
C ASP A 296 -13.15 7.79 1.31
N ALA A 297 -12.84 8.88 0.60
CA ALA A 297 -12.77 10.24 1.17
C ALA A 297 -13.47 11.33 0.34
N GLY A 298 -14.30 10.92 -0.63
CA GLY A 298 -15.09 11.83 -1.45
C GLY A 298 -14.28 12.66 -2.46
N VAL A 299 -14.96 13.62 -3.10
CA VAL A 299 -14.37 14.47 -4.14
C VAL A 299 -13.18 15.30 -3.61
N LEU A 300 -13.24 15.73 -2.34
CA LEU A 300 -12.13 16.51 -1.74
C LEU A 300 -10.89 15.63 -1.57
N GLY A 301 -11.05 14.36 -1.19
CA GLY A 301 -9.96 13.40 -1.07
C GLY A 301 -9.21 13.24 -2.39
N VAL A 302 -9.94 12.98 -3.49
CA VAL A 302 -9.32 12.81 -4.81
C VAL A 302 -8.71 14.11 -5.35
N LEU A 303 -9.33 15.26 -5.10
CA LEU A 303 -8.76 16.56 -5.49
C LEU A 303 -7.45 16.86 -4.76
N VAL A 304 -7.37 16.60 -3.46
CA VAL A 304 -6.13 16.74 -2.69
C VAL A 304 -5.06 15.76 -3.18
N PHE A 305 -5.44 14.52 -3.48
CA PHE A 305 -4.52 13.52 -4.02
C PHE A 305 -3.97 13.93 -5.39
N ILE A 306 -4.80 14.44 -6.30
CA ILE A 306 -4.38 14.97 -7.60
C ILE A 306 -3.52 16.23 -7.43
N ALA A 307 -3.88 17.14 -6.52
CA ALA A 307 -3.10 18.34 -6.25
C ALA A 307 -1.70 18.04 -5.71
N MET A 308 -1.58 17.00 -4.87
CA MET A 308 -0.30 16.48 -4.38
C MET A 308 0.61 16.04 -5.54
N ILE A 309 0.07 15.27 -6.49
CA ILE A 309 0.78 14.85 -7.72
C ILE A 309 1.15 16.08 -8.57
N GLY A 310 0.22 17.02 -8.74
CA GLY A 310 0.44 18.26 -9.47
C GLY A 310 1.56 19.13 -8.90
N SER A 311 1.67 19.20 -7.57
CA SER A 311 2.75 19.92 -6.88
C SER A 311 4.12 19.30 -7.16
N ALA A 312 4.22 17.97 -7.12
CA ALA A 312 5.45 17.26 -7.44
C ALA A 312 5.83 17.41 -8.93
N LEU A 313 4.85 17.34 -9.84
CA LEU A 313 5.07 17.60 -11.27
C LEU A 313 5.61 19.01 -11.51
N ASN A 314 5.01 20.03 -10.88
CA ASN A 314 5.50 21.40 -10.94
C ASN A 314 6.94 21.53 -10.42
N ALA A 315 7.28 20.84 -9.34
CA ALA A 315 8.64 20.81 -8.83
C ALA A 315 9.62 20.16 -9.83
N ALA A 316 9.25 19.03 -10.45
CA ALA A 316 10.10 18.38 -11.43
C ALA A 316 10.27 19.20 -12.73
N MET A 317 9.22 19.89 -13.19
CA MET A 317 9.33 20.79 -14.35
C MET A 317 10.37 21.90 -14.13
N ARG A 318 10.50 22.41 -12.90
CA ARG A 318 11.52 23.42 -12.54
C ARG A 318 12.96 22.91 -12.64
N GLN A 319 13.17 21.59 -12.68
CA GLN A 319 14.49 20.99 -12.86
C GLN A 319 14.94 20.94 -14.34
N GLY A 320 14.09 21.38 -15.26
CA GLY A 320 14.35 21.34 -16.70
C GLY A 320 14.56 19.91 -17.20
N ARG A 321 15.57 19.70 -18.03
CA ARG A 321 15.83 18.39 -18.68
C ARG A 321 16.04 17.24 -17.68
N LYS A 322 16.57 17.51 -16.48
CA LYS A 322 16.76 16.49 -15.44
C LYS A 322 15.44 15.99 -14.84
N GLY A 323 14.42 16.84 -14.83
CA GLY A 323 13.10 16.51 -14.32
C GLY A 323 12.29 15.58 -15.24
N VAL A 324 12.58 15.59 -16.54
CA VAL A 324 11.81 14.81 -17.55
C VAL A 324 11.80 13.32 -17.24
N GLU A 325 12.93 12.76 -16.80
CA GLU A 325 13.03 11.33 -16.45
C GLU A 325 12.12 10.96 -15.27
N VAL A 326 12.08 11.83 -14.26
CA VAL A 326 11.29 11.60 -13.04
C VAL A 326 9.80 11.88 -13.30
N ILE A 327 9.48 12.85 -14.16
CA ILE A 327 8.11 13.09 -14.66
C ILE A 327 7.61 11.85 -15.38
N LEU A 328 8.41 11.29 -16.30
CA LEU A 328 8.04 10.06 -17.01
C LEU A 328 7.77 8.90 -16.05
N ALA A 329 8.66 8.69 -15.08
CA ALA A 329 8.46 7.65 -14.05
C ALA A 329 7.16 7.87 -13.26
N LEU A 330 6.86 9.11 -12.86
CA LEU A 330 5.63 9.44 -12.15
C LEU A 330 4.39 9.21 -13.02
N LEU A 331 4.40 9.63 -14.29
CA LEU A 331 3.27 9.46 -15.21
C LEU A 331 2.98 7.98 -15.46
N LEU A 332 4.00 7.14 -15.62
CA LEU A 332 3.83 5.69 -15.79
C LEU A 332 3.30 5.03 -14.53
N PHE A 333 3.77 5.47 -13.35
CA PHE A 333 3.23 5.00 -12.08
C PHE A 333 1.74 5.38 -11.97
N CYS A 334 1.38 6.65 -12.20
CA CYS A 334 0.00 7.11 -12.19
C CYS A 334 -0.87 6.40 -13.23
N ALA A 335 -0.31 6.06 -14.40
CA ALA A 335 -1.02 5.28 -15.41
C ALA A 335 -1.37 3.88 -14.86
N HIS A 336 -0.46 3.21 -14.15
CA HIS A 336 -0.77 1.93 -13.51
C HIS A 336 -1.81 2.05 -12.38
N LEU A 337 -1.73 3.13 -11.57
CA LEU A 337 -2.73 3.41 -10.53
C LEU A 337 -4.16 3.59 -11.08
N ALA A 338 -4.30 3.98 -12.35
CA ALA A 338 -5.59 4.07 -13.02
C ALA A 338 -6.19 2.69 -13.40
N PHE A 339 -5.48 1.59 -13.15
CA PHE A 339 -5.92 0.24 -13.47
C PHE A 339 -5.79 -0.74 -12.31
N ASP A 340 -5.13 -0.38 -11.21
CA ASP A 340 -4.90 -1.28 -10.08
C ASP A 340 -4.81 -0.59 -8.71
N ILE A 341 -4.69 -1.41 -7.66
CA ILE A 341 -4.72 -1.01 -6.23
C ILE A 341 -3.34 -1.03 -5.57
N ASP A 342 -2.30 -0.61 -6.28
CA ASP A 342 -0.93 -0.75 -5.77
C ASP A 342 -0.74 -0.04 -4.43
N LEU A 343 -1.43 1.09 -4.22
CA LEU A 343 -1.31 1.87 -2.98
C LEU A 343 -2.04 1.25 -1.79
N ALA A 344 -2.80 0.16 -1.98
CA ALA A 344 -3.29 -0.66 -0.87
C ALA A 344 -2.14 -1.33 -0.09
N TYR A 345 -0.94 -1.43 -0.69
CA TYR A 345 0.28 -1.90 -0.06
C TYR A 345 1.07 -0.70 0.47
N PRO A 346 1.18 -0.49 1.80
CA PRO A 346 1.92 0.64 2.37
C PRO A 346 3.37 0.76 1.90
N LEU A 347 4.02 -0.36 1.56
CA LEU A 347 5.35 -0.34 0.96
C LEU A 347 5.38 0.43 -0.37
N VAL A 348 4.43 0.15 -1.27
CA VAL A 348 4.32 0.79 -2.58
C VAL A 348 3.79 2.22 -2.45
N PHE A 349 2.88 2.47 -1.50
CA PHE A 349 2.44 3.84 -1.20
C PHE A 349 3.61 4.69 -0.67
N GLY A 350 4.43 4.14 0.23
CA GLY A 350 5.65 4.81 0.69
C GLY A 350 6.66 5.05 -0.44
N LEU A 351 6.82 4.12 -1.39
CA LEU A 351 7.62 4.33 -2.61
C LEU A 351 7.11 5.52 -3.42
N PHE A 352 5.80 5.57 -3.67
CA PHE A 352 5.15 6.65 -4.40
C PHE A 352 5.37 8.00 -3.70
N ILE A 353 5.17 8.07 -2.38
CA ILE A 353 5.39 9.29 -1.61
C ILE A 353 6.87 9.69 -1.62
N MET A 354 7.82 8.78 -1.45
CA MET A 354 9.24 9.09 -1.55
C MET A 354 9.62 9.64 -2.93
N LEU A 355 9.00 9.17 -4.01
CA LEU A 355 9.18 9.72 -5.36
C LEU A 355 8.72 11.17 -5.43
N LEU A 356 7.48 11.47 -4.98
CA LEU A 356 6.94 12.83 -4.95
C LEU A 356 7.79 13.76 -4.07
N THR A 357 8.17 13.32 -2.86
CA THR A 357 9.05 14.06 -1.95
C THR A 357 10.41 14.33 -2.58
N SER A 358 10.99 13.38 -3.32
CA SER A 358 12.26 13.58 -4.02
C SER A 358 12.15 14.65 -5.11
N MET A 359 11.04 14.68 -5.85
CA MET A 359 10.79 15.70 -6.89
C MET A 359 10.73 17.10 -6.29
N GLU A 360 10.02 17.26 -5.17
CA GLU A 360 9.93 18.55 -4.46
C GLU A 360 11.26 18.98 -3.84
N MET A 361 12.02 18.05 -3.26
CA MET A 361 13.35 18.32 -2.71
C MET A 361 14.36 18.81 -3.75
N GLU A 362 14.25 18.32 -4.98
CA GLU A 362 15.12 18.70 -6.10
C GLU A 362 14.60 19.96 -6.84
N GLY A 363 13.29 20.23 -6.81
CA GLY A 363 12.65 21.31 -7.57
C GLY A 363 12.37 22.61 -6.80
N TYR A 364 12.25 22.56 -5.47
CA TYR A 364 11.96 23.72 -4.62
C TYR A 364 13.15 24.10 -3.74
N LYS A 365 13.23 25.41 -3.40
CA LYS A 365 14.18 25.88 -2.38
C LYS A 365 13.73 25.36 -1.02
N GLN A 366 14.60 24.55 -0.42
CA GLN A 366 14.35 23.96 0.90
C GLN A 366 14.35 25.06 1.96
N LYS A 367 13.30 25.09 2.78
CA LYS A 367 13.24 25.91 4.00
C LYS A 367 13.31 24.98 5.20
N GLU A 368 14.39 25.10 5.96
CA GLU A 368 14.49 24.49 7.28
C GLU A 368 13.71 25.34 8.28
N PHE A 369 12.73 24.73 8.94
CA PHE A 369 11.99 25.36 10.02
C PHE A 369 12.58 24.92 11.36
N GLN A 370 13.03 25.89 12.16
CA GLN A 370 13.37 25.63 13.56
C GLN A 370 12.07 25.58 14.38
N LEU A 371 11.85 24.47 15.06
CA LEU A 371 10.67 24.30 15.89
C LEU A 371 10.87 24.98 17.24
N LYS A 372 9.88 25.78 17.65
CA LYS A 372 9.82 26.31 19.02
C LYS A 372 9.73 25.16 20.02
N ARG A 373 10.24 25.37 21.24
CA ARG A 373 10.31 24.33 22.28
C ARG A 373 8.98 23.64 22.53
N LEU A 374 7.93 24.45 22.72
CA LEU A 374 6.58 23.94 22.97
C LEU A 374 6.09 23.04 21.84
N LEU A 375 6.25 23.49 20.59
CA LEU A 375 5.75 22.78 19.41
C LEU A 375 6.42 21.41 19.22
N PHE A 376 7.74 21.30 19.36
CA PHE A 376 8.41 20.00 19.20
C PHE A 376 8.08 19.05 20.35
N VAL A 377 7.89 19.55 21.58
CA VAL A 377 7.46 18.74 22.72
C VAL A 377 6.04 18.20 22.48
N SER A 378 5.11 19.06 22.03
CA SER A 378 3.75 18.63 21.67
C SER A 378 3.74 17.58 20.57
N CYS A 379 4.51 17.77 19.48
CA CYS A 379 4.61 16.78 18.41
C CYS A 379 5.19 15.44 18.90
N ALA A 380 6.19 15.48 19.79
CA ALA A 380 6.80 14.28 20.34
C ALA A 380 5.85 13.52 21.28
N ILE A 381 5.09 14.24 22.12
CA ILE A 381 4.05 13.66 22.98
C ILE A 381 2.96 13.03 22.13
N LEU A 382 2.45 13.76 21.12
CA LEU A 382 1.42 13.26 20.22
C LEU A 382 1.89 12.00 19.47
N GLY A 383 3.12 12.00 18.94
CA GLY A 383 3.69 10.83 18.28
C GLY A 383 3.82 9.63 19.21
N THR A 384 4.16 9.86 20.48
CA THR A 384 4.20 8.81 21.52
C THR A 384 2.81 8.26 21.81
N ILE A 385 1.81 9.12 22.00
CA ILE A 385 0.42 8.72 22.24
C ILE A 385 -0.10 7.88 21.07
N ILE A 386 0.08 8.34 19.83
CA ILE A 386 -0.30 7.60 18.62
C ILE A 386 0.38 6.22 18.61
N SER A 387 1.67 6.16 18.90
CA SER A 387 2.41 4.89 18.94
C SER A 387 1.85 3.93 19.99
N CYS A 388 1.51 4.43 21.18
CA CYS A 388 0.88 3.63 22.24
C CYS A 388 -0.50 3.12 21.85
N CYS A 389 -1.36 3.96 21.24
CA CYS A 389 -2.68 3.55 20.76
C CYS A 389 -2.57 2.47 19.68
N LEU A 390 -1.60 2.59 18.76
CA LEU A 390 -1.37 1.58 17.73
C LEU A 390 -0.87 0.26 18.32
N VAL A 391 0.01 0.31 19.33
CA VAL A 391 0.44 -0.90 20.07
C VAL A 391 -0.75 -1.57 20.74
N TRP A 392 -1.65 -0.81 21.36
CA TRP A 392 -2.89 -1.34 21.95
C TRP A 392 -3.75 -2.04 20.89
N MET A 393 -3.96 -1.43 19.71
CA MET A 393 -4.68 -2.07 18.60
C MET A 393 -3.99 -3.35 18.11
N ILE A 394 -2.66 -3.36 18.00
CA ILE A 394 -1.89 -4.56 17.61
C ILE A 394 -2.14 -5.71 18.57
N VAL A 395 -2.16 -5.42 19.89
CA VAL A 395 -2.46 -6.45 20.90
C VAL A 395 -3.86 -7.00 20.67
N GLY A 396 -4.87 -6.14 20.52
CA GLY A 396 -6.26 -6.55 20.28
C GLY A 396 -6.41 -7.43 19.04
N TYR A 397 -5.93 -6.97 17.88
CA TYR A 397 -5.98 -7.77 16.64
C TYR A 397 -5.12 -9.04 16.70
N THR A 398 -4.09 -9.08 17.55
CA THR A 398 -3.31 -10.32 17.75
C THR A 398 -4.12 -11.35 18.54
N GLN A 399 -4.91 -10.91 19.52
CA GLN A 399 -5.81 -11.82 20.24
C GLN A 399 -6.93 -12.33 19.33
N LEU A 400 -7.52 -11.46 18.51
CA LEU A 400 -8.53 -11.85 17.51
C LEU A 400 -8.02 -12.98 16.60
N VAL A 401 -6.87 -12.78 15.95
CA VAL A 401 -6.27 -13.79 15.05
C VAL A 401 -5.91 -15.09 15.79
N LYS A 402 -5.47 -15.01 17.06
CA LYS A 402 -5.23 -16.20 17.88
C LYS A 402 -6.52 -16.94 18.23
N GLY A 403 -7.63 -16.20 18.40
CA GLY A 403 -8.98 -16.74 18.54
C GLY A 403 -9.40 -17.52 17.29
N GLU A 404 -9.33 -16.89 16.13
CA GLU A 404 -9.63 -17.50 14.82
C GLU A 404 -8.80 -18.77 14.56
N SER A 405 -7.50 -18.73 14.83
CA SER A 405 -6.61 -19.89 14.70
C SER A 405 -7.02 -21.01 15.66
N ALA A 406 -7.41 -20.69 16.89
CA ALA A 406 -7.85 -21.67 17.87
C ALA A 406 -9.22 -22.29 17.52
N ILE A 407 -10.15 -21.53 16.92
CA ILE A 407 -11.39 -22.07 16.34
C ILE A 407 -11.04 -23.07 15.24
N SER A 408 -10.16 -22.69 14.32
CA SER A 408 -9.74 -23.54 13.19
C SER A 408 -9.02 -24.83 13.64
N GLU A 409 -8.31 -24.76 14.76
CA GLU A 409 -7.65 -25.90 15.42
C GLU A 409 -8.62 -26.77 16.27
N GLY A 410 -9.87 -26.33 16.48
CA GLY A 410 -10.83 -26.98 17.36
C GLY A 410 -10.52 -26.84 18.86
N ASN A 411 -9.67 -25.89 19.25
CA ASN A 411 -9.29 -25.63 20.64
C ASN A 411 -10.19 -24.56 21.26
N TRP A 412 -11.39 -24.98 21.68
CA TRP A 412 -12.45 -24.09 22.15
C TRP A 412 -12.09 -23.23 23.36
N SER A 413 -11.41 -23.80 24.37
CA SER A 413 -10.99 -23.06 25.56
C SER A 413 -9.99 -21.94 25.24
N LYS A 414 -9.07 -22.21 24.30
CA LYS A 414 -8.12 -21.20 23.84
C LYS A 414 -8.79 -20.15 22.95
N ALA A 415 -9.77 -20.55 22.14
CA ALA A 415 -10.55 -19.64 21.32
C ALA A 415 -11.32 -18.64 22.19
N GLU A 416 -12.10 -19.13 23.15
CA GLU A 416 -12.87 -18.32 24.11
C GLU A 416 -11.99 -17.29 24.81
N LYS A 417 -10.88 -17.74 25.42
CA LYS A 417 -9.97 -16.85 26.16
C LYS A 417 -9.38 -15.74 25.27
N ASN A 418 -8.99 -16.06 24.05
CA ASN A 418 -8.40 -15.07 23.15
C ASN A 418 -9.45 -14.10 22.60
N LEU A 419 -10.65 -14.58 22.28
CA LEU A 419 -11.74 -13.73 21.79
C LEU A 419 -12.27 -12.80 22.88
N GLN A 420 -12.44 -13.30 24.11
CA GLN A 420 -12.79 -12.45 25.26
C GLN A 420 -11.74 -11.37 25.49
N SER A 421 -10.45 -11.72 25.43
CA SER A 421 -9.37 -10.72 25.52
C SER A 421 -9.39 -9.75 24.34
N ALA A 422 -9.81 -10.16 23.14
CA ALA A 422 -9.97 -9.28 22.00
C ALA A 422 -11.14 -8.31 22.19
N GLU A 423 -12.27 -8.77 22.72
CA GLU A 423 -13.46 -7.96 23.04
C GLU A 423 -13.15 -6.90 24.10
N GLU A 424 -12.46 -7.27 25.18
CA GLU A 424 -12.04 -6.32 26.22
C GLU A 424 -11.12 -5.21 25.69
N ILE A 425 -10.29 -5.53 24.69
CA ILE A 425 -9.32 -4.60 24.10
C ILE A 425 -9.93 -3.81 22.93
N LEU A 426 -10.81 -4.42 22.14
CA LEU A 426 -11.42 -3.83 20.94
C LEU A 426 -12.96 -3.93 21.01
N PRO A 427 -13.61 -3.34 22.03
CA PRO A 427 -15.08 -3.44 22.20
C PRO A 427 -15.87 -2.71 21.10
N TRP A 428 -15.18 -1.99 20.22
CA TRP A 428 -15.74 -1.24 19.10
C TRP A 428 -15.57 -1.98 17.77
N SER A 429 -14.90 -3.15 17.75
CA SER A 429 -14.64 -3.91 16.54
C SER A 429 -15.81 -4.84 16.25
N HIS A 430 -16.48 -4.61 15.12
CA HIS A 430 -17.55 -5.49 14.67
C HIS A 430 -17.01 -6.87 14.28
N GLU A 431 -15.76 -6.95 13.82
CA GLU A 431 -15.11 -8.21 13.47
C GLU A 431 -14.91 -9.10 14.71
N VAL A 432 -14.57 -8.51 15.86
CA VAL A 432 -14.47 -9.27 17.13
C VAL A 432 -15.82 -9.91 17.49
N HIS A 433 -16.90 -9.12 17.48
CA HIS A 433 -18.25 -9.62 17.75
C HIS A 433 -18.69 -10.68 16.73
N TYR A 434 -18.35 -10.50 15.47
CA TYR A 434 -18.62 -11.49 14.42
C TYR A 434 -17.90 -12.83 14.68
N GLN A 435 -16.61 -12.80 15.00
CA GLN A 435 -15.84 -14.01 15.31
C GLN A 435 -16.32 -14.69 16.60
N TYR A 436 -16.80 -13.91 17.58
CA TYR A 436 -17.39 -14.45 18.80
C TYR A 436 -18.75 -15.11 18.55
N ALA A 437 -19.57 -14.53 17.67
CA ALA A 437 -20.80 -15.15 17.19
C ALA A 437 -20.53 -16.48 16.45
N ASP A 438 -19.50 -16.52 15.61
CA ASP A 438 -19.10 -17.74 14.90
C ASP A 438 -18.64 -18.84 15.88
N PHE A 439 -17.82 -18.47 16.86
CA PHE A 439 -17.41 -19.37 17.94
C PHE A 439 -18.60 -20.00 18.69
N TYR A 440 -19.55 -19.17 19.15
CA TYR A 440 -20.71 -19.68 19.89
C TYR A 440 -21.69 -20.46 19.02
N SER A 441 -21.80 -20.13 17.73
CA SER A 441 -22.58 -20.91 16.77
C SER A 441 -22.03 -22.33 16.62
N HIS A 442 -20.70 -22.49 16.58
CA HIS A 442 -20.07 -23.80 16.55
C HIS A 442 -20.28 -24.58 17.86
N LEU A 443 -20.12 -23.94 19.03
CA LEU A 443 -20.38 -24.59 20.31
C LEU A 443 -21.85 -25.03 20.46
N ALA A 444 -22.79 -24.19 20.03
CA ALA A 444 -24.21 -24.52 20.05
C ALA A 444 -24.51 -25.76 19.19
N GLN A 445 -23.87 -25.88 18.02
CA GLN A 445 -24.01 -27.06 17.15
C GLN A 445 -23.39 -28.33 17.76
N LEU A 446 -22.28 -28.21 18.47
CA LEU A 446 -21.60 -29.35 19.10
C LEU A 446 -22.29 -29.85 20.36
N GLU A 447 -22.76 -28.94 21.20
CA GLU A 447 -23.28 -29.25 22.54
C GLU A 447 -24.81 -29.26 22.61
N GLY A 448 -25.50 -28.76 21.59
CA GLY A 448 -26.95 -28.57 21.61
C GLY A 448 -27.41 -27.52 22.65
N SER A 449 -26.50 -26.64 23.08
CA SER A 449 -26.76 -25.65 24.12
C SER A 449 -27.52 -24.44 23.60
N LYS A 450 -28.75 -24.25 24.08
CA LYS A 450 -29.55 -23.05 23.79
C LYS A 450 -28.87 -21.76 24.27
N ALA A 451 -28.13 -21.81 25.36
CA ALA A 451 -27.42 -20.65 25.90
C ALA A 451 -26.32 -20.16 24.93
N HIS A 452 -25.57 -21.08 24.31
CA HIS A 452 -24.58 -20.72 23.30
C HIS A 452 -25.25 -20.17 22.03
N LEU A 453 -26.39 -20.71 21.62
CA LEU A 453 -27.14 -20.18 20.50
C LEU A 453 -27.62 -18.74 20.76
N GLU A 454 -28.16 -18.47 21.95
CA GLU A 454 -28.61 -17.13 22.35
C GLU A 454 -27.44 -16.13 22.40
N ARG A 455 -26.27 -16.55 22.91
CA ARG A 455 -25.08 -15.71 22.89
C ARG A 455 -24.59 -15.43 21.48
N ALA A 456 -24.61 -16.41 20.57
CA ALA A 456 -24.26 -16.20 19.17
C ALA A 456 -25.16 -15.15 18.50
N ILE A 457 -26.47 -15.18 18.78
CA ILE A 457 -27.44 -14.20 18.27
C ILE A 457 -27.15 -12.80 18.83
N GLU A 458 -26.87 -12.69 20.14
CA GLU A 458 -26.55 -11.42 20.79
C GLU A 458 -25.33 -10.75 20.13
N GLU A 459 -24.22 -11.49 20.01
CA GLU A 459 -22.97 -10.99 19.42
C GLU A 459 -23.15 -10.58 17.95
N LEU A 460 -23.90 -11.38 17.19
CA LEU A 460 -24.15 -11.08 15.78
C LEU A 460 -25.09 -9.88 15.60
N THR A 461 -26.01 -9.67 16.54
CA THR A 461 -26.84 -8.46 16.60
C THR A 461 -25.98 -7.23 16.86
N ILE A 462 -25.00 -7.33 17.76
CA ILE A 462 -24.03 -6.26 18.02
C ILE A 462 -23.23 -5.97 16.75
N ALA A 463 -22.62 -6.98 16.12
CA ALA A 463 -21.85 -6.81 14.88
C ALA A 463 -22.69 -6.21 13.74
N SER A 464 -23.94 -6.67 13.57
CA SER A 464 -24.87 -6.15 12.57
C SER A 464 -25.33 -4.73 12.89
N SER A 465 -25.41 -4.33 14.15
CA SER A 465 -25.74 -2.94 14.53
C SER A 465 -24.60 -1.96 14.21
N MET A 466 -23.35 -2.44 14.26
CA MET A 466 -22.15 -1.67 13.92
C MET A 466 -21.95 -1.55 12.40
N THR A 467 -22.39 -2.56 11.63
CA THR A 467 -22.31 -2.56 10.15
C THR A 467 -23.63 -3.04 9.52
N PRO A 468 -24.69 -2.20 9.54
CA PRO A 468 -26.04 -2.61 9.14
C PRO A 468 -26.17 -3.10 7.70
N ASP A 469 -25.32 -2.62 6.81
CA ASP A 469 -25.33 -2.98 5.39
C ASP A 469 -24.56 -4.28 5.08
N ASN A 470 -23.95 -4.91 6.09
CA ASN A 470 -23.16 -6.12 5.90
C ASN A 470 -24.06 -7.35 5.71
N ARG A 471 -24.24 -7.76 4.45
CA ARG A 471 -25.07 -8.91 4.08
C ARG A 471 -24.65 -10.22 4.74
N ARG A 472 -23.34 -10.44 4.96
CA ARG A 472 -22.83 -11.66 5.61
C ARG A 472 -23.37 -11.77 7.03
N TYR A 473 -23.48 -10.66 7.74
CA TYR A 473 -23.97 -10.64 9.11
C TYR A 473 -25.49 -10.88 9.13
N ILE A 474 -26.23 -10.23 8.24
CA ILE A 474 -27.67 -10.43 8.09
C ILE A 474 -28.01 -11.89 7.73
N GLU A 475 -27.28 -12.49 6.79
CA GLU A 475 -27.52 -13.87 6.36
C GLU A 475 -27.18 -14.88 7.46
N MET A 476 -26.07 -14.67 8.17
CA MET A 476 -25.72 -15.51 9.32
C MET A 476 -26.75 -15.36 10.44
N LEU A 477 -27.25 -14.16 10.70
CA LEU A 477 -28.25 -13.92 11.74
C LEU A 477 -29.54 -14.68 11.44
N LYS A 478 -30.04 -14.56 10.21
CA LYS A 478 -31.20 -15.34 9.74
C LYS A 478 -30.97 -16.85 9.88
N LYS A 479 -29.78 -17.34 9.56
CA LYS A 479 -29.45 -18.77 9.68
C LYS A 479 -29.46 -19.25 11.13
N VAL A 480 -28.87 -18.46 12.03
CA VAL A 480 -28.79 -18.78 13.46
C VAL A 480 -30.18 -18.68 14.12
N GLU A 481 -30.97 -17.65 13.79
CA GLU A 481 -32.34 -17.48 14.27
C GLU A 481 -33.28 -18.61 13.82
N ASN A 482 -33.15 -19.07 12.58
CA ASN A 482 -33.91 -20.22 12.06
C ASN A 482 -33.52 -21.55 12.73
N SER A 483 -32.40 -21.60 13.43
CA SER A 483 -31.93 -22.79 14.16
C SER A 483 -32.41 -22.83 15.62
N ARG A 484 -33.15 -21.80 16.05
CA ARG A 484 -33.80 -21.71 17.37
C ARG A 484 -35.08 -22.51 17.42
#